data_AF-A0A0F0DMS6-F1
#
_entry.id   AF-A0A0F0DMS6-F1
#
_cell.length_a   1.000
_cell.length_b   1.000
_cell.length_c   1.000
_cell.angle_alpha   90.00
_cell.angle_beta   90.00
_cell.angle_gamma   90.00
#
_symmetry.space_group_name_H-M   'P 1'
#
loop_
_entity.id
_entity.type
_entity.pdbx_description
1 polymer ?
#
loop_
_entity_poly.entity_id
_entity_poly.type
_entity_poly.pdbx_seq_one_letter_code
_entity_poly.pdbx_strand_id
1 'polypeptide(L)'
;MTTAQADETDWLYFPMYARDTAHAVDLRALSWRPDGLLASATRYPRYSGETWSEEESSRGWYNYERRLIDCNLGFYVTTDVQLLDGDGKVIASRSFKPQDWVESLQRQLADSQTKPWPQRDEILLACAAASDTGLKKHRAHSARTVQPLLSSKPIITDLAAESDALMGRARPHYVVNAPHQRPPATAETVFGRVRQQWAQWRQSVIGPAAATPSLAAPNGADIERQLSAYSQQATPSDIGSVRVLPGDVLEYVRPARFMELPELSPKDESRVVNMRRASVTIRVDCASGLALPMSVDWRDDDGKVLLTKPTSVIDATTAVQHAGDADSRDSTWDLRWGARGKATLAGQLCRTLTRLKANAAPADTPDDDAQAALLSRLTAERLAQESTPEAMLLAIRAVWRDSLP
;
A
#
# COMPACT_ATOMS: atom_id res chain seq x y z
N MET A 1 -39.94 18.44 15.47
CA MET A 1 -38.71 18.14 14.71
C MET A 1 -38.36 16.69 15.00
N THR A 2 -38.72 15.80 14.08
CA THR A 2 -38.37 14.38 14.12
C THR A 2 -36.85 14.25 13.98
N THR A 3 -36.19 13.67 14.99
CA THR A 3 -34.80 13.23 14.90
C THR A 3 -34.69 12.28 13.73
N ALA A 4 -33.94 12.69 12.70
CA ALA A 4 -33.74 11.87 11.51
C ALA A 4 -33.06 10.57 11.93
N GLN A 5 -33.74 9.45 11.69
CA GLN A 5 -33.12 8.13 11.62
C GLN A 5 -31.86 8.29 10.76
N ALA A 6 -30.70 7.82 11.25
CA ALA A 6 -29.49 7.86 10.44
C ALA A 6 -29.82 7.21 9.09
N ASP A 7 -29.67 7.96 8.00
CA ASP A 7 -30.06 7.51 6.68
C ASP A 7 -29.19 6.29 6.34
N GLU A 8 -29.80 5.13 6.07
CA GLU A 8 -29.05 3.90 5.80
C GLU A 8 -28.10 4.05 4.60
N THR A 9 -28.34 5.05 3.75
CA THR A 9 -27.43 5.40 2.65
C THR A 9 -26.08 5.98 3.11
N ASP A 10 -25.92 6.35 4.38
CA ASP A 10 -24.65 6.81 4.95
C ASP A 10 -23.76 5.67 5.46
N TRP A 11 -24.25 4.43 5.46
CA TRP A 11 -23.50 3.29 5.99
C TRP A 11 -22.90 2.44 4.87
N LEU A 12 -21.60 2.15 5.01
CA LEU A 12 -20.91 1.16 4.20
C LEU A 12 -20.86 -0.16 4.97
N TYR A 13 -21.64 -1.13 4.52
CA TYR A 13 -21.76 -2.43 5.17
C TYR A 13 -20.46 -3.22 5.03
N PHE A 14 -19.98 -3.77 6.15
CA PHE A 14 -18.81 -4.64 6.21
C PHE A 14 -19.14 -5.84 7.11
N PRO A 15 -20.00 -6.76 6.67
CA PRO A 15 -20.47 -7.84 7.52
C PRO A 15 -19.33 -8.84 7.80
N MET A 16 -19.02 -9.12 9.06
CA MET A 16 -18.01 -10.15 9.39
C MET A 16 -18.55 -11.58 9.24
N TYR A 17 -19.87 -11.76 9.30
CA TYR A 17 -20.55 -13.05 9.20
C TYR A 17 -21.86 -12.90 8.42
N ALA A 18 -22.40 -14.01 7.89
CA ALA A 18 -23.59 -14.01 7.03
C ALA A 18 -24.88 -13.40 7.64
N ARG A 19 -24.92 -13.18 8.96
CA ARG A 19 -26.06 -12.56 9.68
C ARG A 19 -25.72 -11.19 10.27
N ASP A 20 -24.50 -10.70 10.05
CA ASP A 20 -24.08 -9.38 10.51
C ASP A 20 -24.70 -8.32 9.60
N THR A 21 -25.47 -7.43 10.19
CA THR A 21 -26.12 -6.29 9.53
C THR A 21 -25.78 -4.98 10.23
N ALA A 22 -24.99 -5.05 11.31
CA ALA A 22 -24.70 -3.91 12.17
C ALA A 22 -23.31 -3.34 11.88
N HIS A 23 -22.36 -4.18 11.45
CA HIS A 23 -21.00 -3.75 11.16
C HIS A 23 -20.93 -2.89 9.90
N ALA A 24 -20.70 -1.60 10.09
CA ALA A 24 -20.65 -0.64 8.99
C ALA A 24 -19.82 0.61 9.31
N VAL A 25 -19.17 1.17 8.30
CA VAL A 25 -18.45 2.45 8.37
C VAL A 25 -19.41 3.60 8.07
N ASP A 26 -19.35 4.66 8.88
CA ASP A 26 -20.18 5.87 8.74
C ASP A 26 -19.55 6.86 7.75
N LEU A 27 -20.15 7.02 6.57
CA LEU A 27 -19.70 7.96 5.53
C LEU A 27 -19.71 9.41 5.97
N ARG A 28 -20.60 9.81 6.89
CA ARG A 28 -20.67 11.18 7.39
C ARG A 28 -19.52 11.48 8.33
N ALA A 29 -19.06 10.49 9.08
CA ALA A 29 -17.91 10.62 9.97
C ALA A 29 -16.57 10.70 9.22
N LEU A 30 -16.50 10.19 7.98
CA LEU A 30 -15.27 10.22 7.17
C LEU A 30 -14.84 11.65 6.83
N SER A 31 -13.74 12.11 7.43
CA SER A 31 -13.17 13.44 7.16
C SER A 31 -11.64 13.42 7.22
N TRP A 32 -11.00 13.84 6.13
CA TRP A 32 -9.56 14.10 6.12
C TRP A 32 -9.23 15.31 6.99
N ARG A 33 -8.23 15.15 7.84
CA ARG A 33 -7.69 16.21 8.68
C ARG A 33 -6.50 16.91 7.99
N PRO A 34 -6.15 18.15 8.39
CA PRO A 34 -5.00 18.86 7.84
C PRO A 34 -3.64 18.15 8.03
N ASP A 35 -3.52 17.34 9.08
CA ASP A 35 -2.35 16.50 9.39
C ASP A 35 -2.27 15.23 8.52
N GLY A 36 -3.24 15.01 7.62
CA GLY A 36 -3.32 13.85 6.75
C GLY A 36 -3.75 12.56 7.45
N LEU A 37 -4.31 12.64 8.66
CA LEU A 37 -5.05 11.54 9.28
C LEU A 37 -6.51 11.57 8.82
N LEU A 38 -7.16 10.41 8.85
CA LEU A 38 -8.59 10.26 8.57
C LEU A 38 -9.34 10.11 9.88
N ALA A 39 -10.29 11.01 10.14
CA ALA A 39 -11.33 10.77 11.13
C ALA A 39 -12.36 9.81 10.53
N SER A 40 -12.72 8.77 11.28
CA SER A 40 -13.66 7.73 10.86
C SER A 40 -14.53 7.29 12.04
N ALA A 41 -15.65 6.66 11.76
CA ALA A 41 -16.41 5.95 12.77
C ALA A 41 -17.02 4.66 12.20
N THR A 42 -17.10 3.64 13.04
CA THR A 42 -17.63 2.33 12.68
C THR A 42 -18.64 1.89 13.73
N ARG A 43 -19.75 1.35 13.25
CA ARG A 43 -20.78 0.72 14.07
C ARG A 43 -20.54 -0.78 14.14
N TYR A 44 -20.81 -1.40 15.29
CA TYR A 44 -20.76 -2.84 15.53
C TYR A 44 -22.04 -3.32 16.20
N PRO A 45 -22.36 -4.63 16.10
CA PRO A 45 -23.35 -5.25 16.96
C PRO A 45 -22.99 -5.08 18.44
N ARG A 46 -24.02 -4.94 19.30
CA ARG A 46 -23.91 -4.81 20.76
C ARG A 46 -22.94 -5.80 21.45
N TYR A 47 -22.83 -7.03 20.95
CA TYR A 47 -22.04 -8.11 21.59
C TYR A 47 -20.57 -8.18 21.14
N SER A 48 -20.00 -7.11 20.57
CA SER A 48 -18.63 -7.09 20.04
C SER A 48 -17.49 -7.12 21.08
N GLY A 49 -17.78 -7.34 22.37
CA GLY A 49 -16.77 -7.57 23.40
C GLY A 49 -16.54 -6.43 24.40
N GLU A 50 -17.31 -5.33 24.33
CA GLU A 50 -17.24 -4.25 25.34
C GLU A 50 -18.13 -4.52 26.56
N THR A 51 -17.61 -4.24 27.75
CA THR A 51 -18.30 -4.43 29.04
C THR A 51 -19.19 -3.23 29.39
N TRP A 52 -20.30 -3.03 28.67
CA TRP A 52 -21.37 -2.17 29.15
C TRP A 52 -22.05 -2.78 30.38
N SER A 53 -22.56 -1.95 31.29
CA SER A 53 -23.39 -2.46 32.38
C SER A 53 -24.64 -3.16 31.84
N GLU A 54 -25.28 -4.01 32.65
CA GLU A 54 -26.52 -4.68 32.24
C GLU A 54 -27.63 -3.68 31.88
N GLU A 55 -27.71 -2.57 32.62
CA GLU A 55 -28.68 -1.51 32.37
C GLU A 55 -28.42 -0.80 31.03
N GLU A 56 -27.19 -0.35 30.79
CA GLU A 56 -26.79 0.27 29.52
C GLU A 56 -27.03 -0.69 28.35
N SER A 57 -26.59 -1.94 28.53
CA SER A 57 -26.78 -3.01 27.56
C SER A 57 -28.27 -3.17 27.24
N SER A 58 -29.16 -3.25 28.23
CA SER A 58 -30.60 -3.48 28.01
C SER A 58 -31.26 -2.44 27.09
N ARG A 59 -30.70 -1.23 27.05
CA ARG A 59 -31.16 -0.11 26.23
C ARG A 59 -30.41 0.01 24.91
N GLY A 60 -29.18 -0.49 24.85
CA GLY A 60 -28.26 -0.40 23.72
C GLY A 60 -28.51 -1.39 22.61
N TRP A 61 -28.13 -0.98 21.40
CA TRP A 61 -28.29 -1.75 20.17
C TRP A 61 -26.99 -1.84 19.37
N TYR A 62 -26.21 -0.75 19.34
CA TYR A 62 -24.99 -0.67 18.55
C TYR A 62 -23.81 -0.08 19.33
N ASN A 63 -22.62 -0.64 19.17
CA ASN A 63 -21.39 0.03 19.59
C ASN A 63 -20.92 0.92 18.44
N TYR A 64 -20.58 2.16 18.72
CA TYR A 64 -20.13 3.14 17.75
C TYR A 64 -18.75 3.63 18.16
N GLU A 65 -17.75 3.21 17.41
CA GLU A 65 -16.35 3.48 17.67
C GLU A 65 -15.86 4.59 16.73
N ARG A 66 -15.40 5.70 17.31
CA ARG A 66 -14.72 6.76 16.55
C ARG A 66 -13.23 6.52 16.55
N ARG A 67 -12.60 6.83 15.41
CA ARG A 67 -11.20 6.51 15.17
C ARG A 67 -10.47 7.62 14.45
N LEU A 68 -9.17 7.64 14.69
CA LEU A 68 -8.19 8.29 13.84
C LEU A 68 -7.37 7.23 13.13
N ILE A 69 -7.22 7.37 11.82
CA ILE A 69 -6.55 6.39 10.96
C ILE A 69 -5.42 7.10 10.20
N ASP A 70 -4.23 6.51 10.23
CA ASP A 70 -3.17 6.80 9.27
C ASP A 70 -3.28 5.87 8.07
N CYS A 71 -4.02 6.28 7.05
CA CYS A 71 -4.23 5.49 5.83
C CYS A 71 -2.93 5.19 5.05
N ASN A 72 -1.84 5.93 5.27
CA ASN A 72 -0.56 5.61 4.63
C ASN A 72 0.03 4.31 5.18
N LEU A 73 -0.25 4.00 6.45
CA LEU A 73 0.39 2.93 7.19
C LEU A 73 -0.58 1.86 7.71
N GLY A 74 -1.88 2.14 7.68
CA GLY A 74 -2.92 1.25 8.20
C GLY A 74 -3.03 1.24 9.73
N PHE A 75 -2.28 2.10 10.43
CA PHE A 75 -2.41 2.25 11.89
C PHE A 75 -3.63 3.09 12.23
N TYR A 76 -4.29 2.75 13.33
CA TYR A 76 -5.43 3.49 13.83
C TYR A 76 -5.52 3.45 15.35
N VAL A 77 -6.28 4.37 15.90
CA VAL A 77 -6.62 4.41 17.33
C VAL A 77 -8.09 4.72 17.49
N THR A 78 -8.78 3.98 18.36
CA THR A 78 -10.13 4.33 18.78
C THR A 78 -10.05 5.45 19.82
N THR A 79 -10.72 6.56 19.55
CA THR A 79 -10.71 7.76 20.40
C THR A 79 -11.80 7.71 21.47
N ASP A 80 -12.97 7.21 21.09
CA ASP A 80 -14.12 7.01 21.97
C ASP A 80 -15.02 5.90 21.44
N VAL A 81 -15.72 5.25 22.36
CA VAL A 81 -16.81 4.31 22.05
C VAL A 81 -18.11 4.82 22.65
N GLN A 82 -19.18 4.72 21.88
CA GLN A 82 -20.53 5.11 22.28
C GLN A 82 -21.46 3.91 22.12
N LEU A 83 -22.31 3.68 23.12
CA LEU A 83 -23.42 2.75 23.00
C LEU A 83 -24.63 3.53 22.48
N LEU A 84 -25.13 3.17 21.31
CA LEU A 84 -26.29 3.79 20.68
C LEU A 84 -27.53 2.91 20.85
N ASP A 85 -28.71 3.52 20.98
CA ASP A 85 -30.00 2.83 20.83
C ASP A 85 -30.30 2.53 19.35
N GLY A 86 -31.44 1.88 19.09
CA GLY A 86 -31.88 1.52 17.74
C GLY A 86 -32.14 2.72 16.82
N ASP A 87 -32.37 3.90 17.39
CA ASP A 87 -32.59 5.16 16.66
C ASP A 87 -31.28 5.96 16.48
N GLY A 88 -30.15 5.45 17.00
CA GLY A 88 -28.83 6.07 16.91
C GLY A 88 -28.53 7.10 18.00
N LYS A 89 -29.34 7.18 19.06
CA LYS A 89 -29.10 8.09 20.19
C LYS A 89 -28.10 7.48 21.17
N VAL A 90 -27.17 8.30 21.65
CA VAL A 90 -26.17 7.90 22.65
C VAL A 90 -26.84 7.58 23.98
N ILE A 91 -26.61 6.37 24.49
CA ILE A 91 -27.01 5.89 25.81
C ILE A 91 -25.85 6.04 26.80
N ALA A 92 -24.65 5.66 26.35
CA ALA A 92 -23.44 5.70 27.15
C ALA A 92 -22.24 6.00 26.25
N SER A 93 -21.17 6.54 26.83
CA SER A 93 -19.93 6.85 26.13
C SER A 93 -18.73 6.58 27.01
N ARG A 94 -17.64 6.11 26.41
CA ARG A 94 -16.36 5.88 27.05
C ARG A 94 -15.27 6.52 26.21
N SER A 95 -14.39 7.26 26.88
CA SER A 95 -13.17 7.77 26.27
C SER A 95 -12.02 6.87 26.66
N PHE A 96 -11.12 6.63 25.72
CA PHE A 96 -9.89 5.90 25.98
C PHE A 96 -8.88 6.77 26.70
N LYS A 97 -8.07 6.14 27.55
CA LYS A 97 -6.92 6.77 28.19
C LYS A 97 -5.69 6.63 27.29
N PRO A 98 -4.67 7.49 27.46
CA PRO A 98 -3.43 7.39 26.70
C PRO A 98 -2.79 5.99 26.71
N GLN A 99 -2.84 5.30 27.85
CA GLN A 99 -2.34 3.93 27.99
C GLN A 99 -3.03 2.95 27.03
N ASP A 100 -4.34 3.06 26.85
CA ASP A 100 -5.12 2.16 25.99
C ASP A 100 -4.71 2.34 24.51
N TRP A 101 -4.39 3.58 24.10
CA TRP A 101 -3.88 3.87 22.75
C TRP A 101 -2.49 3.26 22.54
N VAL A 102 -1.59 3.40 23.52
CA VAL A 102 -0.26 2.80 23.46
C VAL A 102 -0.36 1.28 23.28
N GLU A 103 -1.17 0.61 24.10
CA GLU A 103 -1.36 -0.85 24.02
C GLU A 103 -1.98 -1.29 22.68
N SER A 104 -2.94 -0.52 22.16
CA SER A 104 -3.51 -0.77 20.83
C SER A 104 -2.48 -0.63 19.71
N LEU A 105 -1.69 0.44 19.72
CA LEU A 105 -0.67 0.71 18.70
C LEU A 105 0.48 -0.28 18.78
N GLN A 106 0.90 -0.71 19.97
CA GLN A 106 1.91 -1.77 20.13
C GLN A 106 1.47 -3.09 19.52
N ARG A 107 0.21 -3.48 19.71
CA ARG A 107 -0.35 -4.70 19.07
C ARG A 107 -0.35 -4.56 17.56
N GLN A 108 -0.79 -3.42 17.03
CA GLN A 108 -0.76 -3.16 15.58
C GLN A 108 0.67 -3.17 15.03
N LEU A 109 1.64 -2.66 15.78
CA LEU A 109 3.06 -2.67 15.41
C LEU A 109 3.60 -4.09 15.31
N ALA A 110 3.29 -4.95 16.29
CA ALA A 110 3.64 -6.37 16.24
C ALA A 110 2.95 -7.08 15.07
N ASP A 111 1.65 -6.85 14.87
CA ASP A 111 0.87 -7.41 13.77
C ASP A 111 1.42 -7.00 12.40
N SER A 112 1.90 -5.75 12.27
CA SER A 112 2.46 -5.21 11.01
C SER A 112 3.62 -6.03 10.45
N GLN A 113 4.29 -6.84 11.29
CA GLN A 113 5.36 -7.74 10.85
C GLN A 113 4.85 -8.84 9.92
N THR A 114 3.65 -9.34 10.20
CA THR A 114 3.09 -10.53 9.51
C THR A 114 1.90 -10.18 8.62
N LYS A 115 1.32 -8.99 8.80
CA LYS A 115 0.11 -8.53 8.13
C LYS A 115 0.43 -7.37 7.19
N PRO A 116 0.44 -7.55 5.85
CA PRO A 116 0.70 -6.46 4.91
C PRO A 116 -0.43 -5.43 4.93
N TRP A 117 -0.14 -4.16 4.65
CA TRP A 117 -1.15 -3.12 4.43
C TRP A 117 -1.26 -2.82 2.93
N PRO A 118 -2.43 -2.69 2.30
CA PRO A 118 -3.75 -2.72 2.92
C PRO A 118 -4.31 -4.13 3.07
N GLN A 119 -5.13 -4.31 4.11
CA GLN A 119 -5.88 -5.54 4.35
C GLN A 119 -7.31 -5.37 3.89
N ARG A 120 -7.99 -6.49 3.60
CA ARG A 120 -9.44 -6.46 3.38
C ARG A 120 -10.18 -6.33 4.71
N ASP A 121 -9.96 -5.22 5.42
CA ASP A 121 -10.62 -4.86 6.66
C ASP A 121 -11.38 -3.52 6.56
N GLU A 122 -12.05 -3.17 7.66
CA GLU A 122 -12.78 -1.92 7.83
C GLU A 122 -11.90 -0.65 7.72
N ILE A 123 -10.60 -0.77 7.98
CA ILE A 123 -9.67 0.35 7.93
C ILE A 123 -9.40 0.70 6.47
N LEU A 124 -9.18 -0.31 5.62
CA LEU A 124 -9.15 -0.11 4.17
C LEU A 124 -10.47 0.46 3.67
N LEU A 125 -11.62 -0.08 4.11
CA LEU A 125 -12.92 0.40 3.67
C LEU A 125 -13.08 1.91 3.95
N ALA A 126 -12.75 2.35 5.17
CA ALA A 126 -12.79 3.75 5.55
C ALA A 126 -11.85 4.61 4.69
N CYS A 127 -10.61 4.19 4.50
CA CYS A 127 -9.61 4.92 3.71
C CYS A 127 -10.01 5.03 2.22
N ALA A 128 -10.45 3.92 1.61
CA ALA A 128 -10.88 3.89 0.22
C ALA A 128 -12.16 4.72 0.00
N ALA A 129 -13.12 4.65 0.92
CA ALA A 129 -14.34 5.44 0.88
C ALA A 129 -14.07 6.94 1.02
N ALA A 130 -13.18 7.32 1.95
CA ALA A 130 -12.80 8.72 2.13
C ALA A 130 -12.01 9.29 0.94
N SER A 131 -11.32 8.41 0.19
CA SER A 131 -10.60 8.75 -1.04
C SER A 131 -11.52 8.86 -2.26
N ASP A 132 -12.71 8.27 -2.20
CA ASP A 132 -13.68 8.29 -3.28
C ASP A 132 -14.53 9.57 -3.24
N THR A 133 -14.08 10.58 -3.98
CA THR A 133 -14.81 11.87 -4.09
C THR A 133 -16.15 11.76 -4.80
N GLY A 134 -16.39 10.66 -5.55
CA GLY A 134 -17.64 10.39 -6.23
C GLY A 134 -18.67 9.73 -5.32
N LEU A 135 -18.23 8.91 -4.36
CA LEU A 135 -19.07 8.11 -3.47
C LEU A 135 -20.08 8.96 -2.69
N LYS A 136 -19.65 9.99 -1.97
CA LYS A 136 -20.58 10.86 -1.22
C LYS A 136 -21.57 11.58 -2.12
N LYS A 137 -21.15 11.99 -3.32
CA LYS A 137 -22.03 12.64 -4.31
C LYS A 137 -23.05 11.64 -4.86
N HIS A 138 -22.62 10.42 -5.15
CA HIS A 138 -23.47 9.32 -5.58
C HIS A 138 -24.52 8.98 -4.51
N ARG A 139 -24.10 8.79 -3.25
CA ARG A 139 -25.02 8.53 -2.12
C ARG A 139 -26.02 9.66 -1.91
N ALA A 140 -25.59 10.92 -1.95
CA ALA A 140 -26.49 12.06 -1.85
C ALA A 140 -27.50 12.17 -3.01
N HIS A 141 -27.16 11.65 -4.20
CA HIS A 141 -28.10 11.55 -5.31
C HIS A 141 -29.10 10.40 -5.09
N SER A 142 -28.61 9.22 -4.73
CA SER A 142 -29.45 8.04 -4.47
C SER A 142 -30.45 8.22 -3.32
N ALA A 143 -30.09 8.99 -2.28
CA ALA A 143 -30.99 9.32 -1.17
C ALA A 143 -32.15 10.24 -1.57
N ARG A 144 -32.05 10.98 -2.68
CA ARG A 144 -33.11 11.89 -3.18
C ARG A 144 -34.13 11.18 -4.07
N THR A 145 -33.79 10.01 -4.58
CA THR A 145 -34.72 9.14 -5.31
C THR A 145 -35.56 8.41 -4.28
N VAL A 146 -36.90 8.42 -4.39
CA VAL A 146 -37.79 7.76 -3.42
C VAL A 146 -37.38 6.30 -3.27
N GLN A 147 -36.73 5.97 -2.15
CA GLN A 147 -36.32 4.62 -1.83
C GLN A 147 -37.53 3.84 -1.27
N PRO A 148 -37.86 2.66 -1.80
CA PRO A 148 -38.80 1.78 -1.12
C PRO A 148 -38.26 1.42 0.28
N LEU A 149 -39.17 1.20 1.24
CA LEU A 149 -38.82 0.86 2.62
C LEU A 149 -37.74 -0.26 2.68
N LEU A 150 -36.78 -0.09 3.59
CA LEU A 150 -35.55 -0.88 3.78
C LEU A 150 -35.75 -2.40 3.95
N SER A 151 -36.98 -2.87 4.17
CA SER A 151 -37.30 -4.31 4.13
C SER A 151 -37.16 -4.92 2.73
N SER A 152 -36.90 -4.10 1.71
CA SER A 152 -36.58 -4.52 0.36
C SER A 152 -35.11 -4.94 0.25
N LYS A 153 -34.88 -6.26 0.27
CA LYS A 153 -33.59 -6.96 0.03
C LYS A 153 -32.67 -6.37 -1.07
N PRO A 154 -33.15 -5.74 -2.17
CA PRO A 154 -32.27 -5.18 -3.20
C PRO A 154 -31.31 -4.08 -2.72
N ILE A 155 -31.72 -3.20 -1.80
CA ILE A 155 -30.87 -2.07 -1.38
C ILE A 155 -29.63 -2.58 -0.65
N ILE A 156 -29.78 -3.49 0.31
CA ILE A 156 -28.65 -4.06 1.07
C ILE A 156 -27.66 -4.77 0.14
N THR A 157 -28.14 -5.44 -0.92
CA THR A 157 -27.28 -6.08 -1.92
C THR A 157 -26.45 -5.05 -2.70
N ASP A 158 -27.06 -3.94 -3.12
CA ASP A 158 -26.35 -2.87 -3.84
C ASP A 158 -25.33 -2.17 -2.92
N LEU A 159 -25.70 -1.90 -1.65
CA LEU A 159 -24.78 -1.29 -0.68
C LEU A 159 -23.62 -2.24 -0.33
N ALA A 160 -23.87 -3.54 -0.23
CA ALA A 160 -22.82 -4.55 -0.03
C ALA A 160 -21.89 -4.65 -1.26
N ALA A 161 -22.43 -4.59 -2.47
CA ALA A 161 -21.63 -4.59 -3.70
C ALA A 161 -20.73 -3.35 -3.80
N GLU A 162 -21.19 -2.18 -3.34
CA GLU A 162 -20.38 -0.97 -3.29
C GLU A 162 -19.21 -1.09 -2.29
N SER A 163 -19.48 -1.65 -1.09
CA SER A 163 -18.42 -2.00 -0.15
C SER A 163 -17.44 -3.00 -0.77
N ASP A 164 -17.92 -4.07 -1.39
CA ASP A 164 -17.05 -5.06 -2.05
C ASP A 164 -16.18 -4.44 -3.15
N ALA A 165 -16.71 -3.48 -3.91
CA ALA A 165 -15.94 -2.75 -4.93
C ALA A 165 -14.83 -1.88 -4.32
N LEU A 166 -15.08 -1.23 -3.18
CA LEU A 166 -14.07 -0.49 -2.44
C LEU A 166 -13.02 -1.44 -1.85
N MET A 167 -13.45 -2.56 -1.28
CA MET A 167 -12.58 -3.61 -0.74
C MET A 167 -11.72 -4.28 -1.82
N GLY A 168 -12.23 -4.36 -3.05
CA GLY A 168 -11.48 -4.80 -4.23
C GLY A 168 -10.27 -3.92 -4.55
N ARG A 169 -10.21 -2.69 -4.00
CA ARG A 169 -9.04 -1.80 -4.11
C ARG A 169 -7.89 -2.17 -3.18
N ALA A 170 -8.01 -3.23 -2.37
CA ALA A 170 -6.90 -3.72 -1.53
C ALA A 170 -5.63 -4.05 -2.33
N ARG A 171 -5.74 -4.26 -3.64
CA ARG A 171 -4.59 -4.56 -4.49
C ARG A 171 -4.58 -3.69 -5.74
N PRO A 172 -3.40 -3.30 -6.25
CA PRO A 172 -3.32 -2.63 -7.53
C PRO A 172 -3.76 -3.58 -8.64
N HIS A 173 -4.67 -3.13 -9.50
CA HIS A 173 -5.00 -3.84 -10.73
C HIS A 173 -4.29 -3.19 -11.90
N TYR A 174 -3.28 -3.85 -12.45
CA TYR A 174 -2.50 -3.32 -13.57
C TYR A 174 -3.18 -3.64 -14.90
N VAL A 175 -3.75 -2.62 -15.55
CA VAL A 175 -4.33 -2.76 -16.90
C VAL A 175 -3.24 -2.59 -17.94
N VAL A 176 -2.76 -3.71 -18.45
CA VAL A 176 -1.63 -3.80 -19.39
C VAL A 176 -2.03 -4.13 -20.83
N ASN A 177 -3.33 -4.29 -21.14
CA ASN A 177 -3.81 -4.73 -22.47
C ASN A 177 -3.95 -3.61 -23.52
N ALA A 178 -3.91 -2.35 -23.12
CA ALA A 178 -4.04 -1.22 -24.05
C ALA A 178 -2.81 -0.88 -24.95
N PRO A 179 -1.57 -1.38 -24.74
CA PRO A 179 -0.46 -1.20 -25.68
C PRO A 179 -0.56 -2.05 -26.97
N HIS A 180 -1.42 -3.08 -27.02
CA HIS A 180 -1.67 -3.80 -28.28
C HIS A 180 -2.41 -2.96 -29.33
N GLN A 181 -3.01 -1.83 -28.94
CA GLN A 181 -3.92 -1.09 -29.80
C GLN A 181 -3.28 0.08 -30.56
N ARG A 182 -2.07 0.56 -30.19
CA ARG A 182 -1.32 1.57 -30.97
C ARG A 182 0.21 1.39 -30.84
N PRO A 183 0.94 1.11 -31.94
CA PRO A 183 2.39 1.02 -31.93
C PRO A 183 3.10 2.40 -32.00
N PRO A 184 4.38 2.47 -31.56
CA PRO A 184 5.16 1.40 -30.92
C PRO A 184 5.18 1.56 -29.39
N ALA A 185 4.49 0.68 -28.67
CA ALA A 185 4.72 0.55 -27.23
C ALA A 185 6.12 -0.06 -26.99
N THR A 186 6.86 0.45 -26.03
CA THR A 186 8.16 -0.07 -25.58
C THR A 186 8.04 -0.57 -24.13
N ALA A 187 9.00 -1.39 -23.66
CA ALA A 187 9.08 -1.77 -22.24
C ALA A 187 9.10 -0.55 -21.30
N GLU A 188 9.73 0.55 -21.72
CA GLU A 188 9.72 1.83 -21.01
C GLU A 188 8.32 2.46 -20.94
N THR A 189 7.56 2.40 -22.04
CA THR A 189 6.17 2.87 -22.07
C THR A 189 5.29 2.05 -21.13
N VAL A 190 5.49 0.72 -21.09
CA VAL A 190 4.80 -0.17 -20.14
C VAL A 190 5.16 0.21 -18.71
N PHE A 191 6.46 0.33 -18.39
CA PHE A 191 6.93 0.71 -17.07
C PHE A 191 6.34 2.06 -16.59
N GLY A 192 6.41 3.10 -17.42
CA GLY A 192 5.86 4.41 -17.09
C GLY A 192 4.34 4.38 -16.84
N ARG A 193 3.60 3.62 -17.64
CA ARG A 193 2.15 3.46 -17.46
C ARG A 193 1.79 2.72 -16.17
N VAL A 194 2.51 1.65 -15.84
CA VAL A 194 2.25 0.88 -14.63
C VAL A 194 2.58 1.71 -13.38
N ARG A 195 3.65 2.52 -13.41
CA ARG A 195 3.95 3.49 -12.34
C ARG A 195 2.83 4.50 -12.15
N GLN A 196 2.26 5.03 -13.24
CA GLN A 196 1.12 5.93 -13.16
C GLN A 196 -0.12 5.24 -12.56
N GLN A 197 -0.41 4.00 -12.98
CA GLN A 197 -1.52 3.22 -12.42
C GLN A 197 -1.32 2.94 -10.93
N TRP A 198 -0.10 2.63 -10.50
CA TRP A 198 0.24 2.48 -9.09
C TRP A 198 -0.01 3.76 -8.30
N ALA A 199 0.44 4.91 -8.80
CA ALA A 199 0.23 6.20 -8.14
C ALA A 199 -1.27 6.55 -8.03
N GLN A 200 -2.04 6.30 -9.09
CA GLN A 200 -3.50 6.48 -9.10
C GLN A 200 -4.21 5.53 -8.13
N TRP A 201 -3.81 4.26 -8.12
CA TRP A 201 -4.33 3.27 -7.19
C TRP A 201 -4.03 3.66 -5.75
N ARG A 202 -2.79 4.06 -5.44
CA ARG A 202 -2.39 4.53 -4.11
C ARG A 202 -3.27 5.70 -3.66
N GLN A 203 -3.46 6.72 -4.51
CA GLN A 203 -4.38 7.84 -4.23
C GLN A 203 -5.83 7.38 -4.00
N SER A 204 -6.30 6.37 -4.73
CA SER A 204 -7.66 5.83 -4.58
C SER A 204 -7.90 5.06 -3.28
N VAL A 205 -6.81 4.65 -2.60
CA VAL A 205 -6.84 3.88 -1.35
C VAL A 205 -6.50 4.74 -0.14
N ILE A 206 -5.45 5.58 -0.22
CA ILE A 206 -4.91 6.32 0.95
C ILE A 206 -5.12 7.83 0.89
N GLY A 207 -5.83 8.32 -0.13
CA GLY A 207 -6.34 9.69 -0.19
C GLY A 207 -5.35 10.77 -0.63
N PRO A 208 -5.65 12.06 -0.41
CA PRO A 208 -4.85 13.18 -0.91
C PRO A 208 -3.45 13.26 -0.28
N ALA A 209 -3.24 12.62 0.88
CA ALA A 209 -1.94 12.49 1.52
C ALA A 209 -1.05 11.39 0.89
N ALA A 210 -1.49 10.74 -0.19
CA ALA A 210 -0.81 9.62 -0.83
C ALA A 210 0.56 9.93 -1.46
N ALA A 211 1.04 11.18 -1.41
CA ALA A 211 2.36 11.52 -1.91
C ALA A 211 3.42 10.64 -1.25
N THR A 212 4.02 9.74 -2.03
CA THR A 212 5.23 9.03 -1.62
C THR A 212 6.26 10.11 -1.28
N PRO A 213 6.91 10.06 -0.10
CA PRO A 213 7.96 11.01 0.20
C PRO A 213 9.08 10.82 -0.82
N SER A 214 9.10 11.67 -1.85
CA SER A 214 10.29 11.81 -2.67
C SER A 214 11.27 12.60 -1.80
N LEU A 215 12.18 11.90 -1.16
CA LEU A 215 13.34 12.54 -0.56
C LEU A 215 14.10 13.18 -1.72
N ALA A 216 13.93 14.48 -1.92
CA ALA A 216 14.74 15.25 -2.83
C ALA A 216 16.19 15.06 -2.39
N ALA A 217 16.98 14.34 -3.18
CA ALA A 217 18.36 14.06 -2.81
C ALA A 217 19.19 15.31 -3.02
N PRO A 218 19.83 15.89 -1.98
CA PRO A 218 20.74 17.01 -2.17
C PRO A 218 21.97 16.64 -3.03
N ASN A 219 22.31 15.35 -3.17
CA ASN A 219 23.55 14.90 -3.80
C ASN A 219 23.37 13.61 -4.64
N GLY A 220 22.62 13.68 -5.74
CA GLY A 220 22.32 12.50 -6.58
C GLY A 220 23.54 11.68 -7.04
N ALA A 221 24.65 12.35 -7.38
CA ALA A 221 25.89 11.68 -7.80
C ALA A 221 26.59 10.92 -6.67
N ASP A 222 26.58 11.45 -5.44
CA ASP A 222 27.16 10.75 -4.29
C ASP A 222 26.33 9.53 -3.88
N ILE A 223 25.01 9.64 -3.97
CA ILE A 223 24.11 8.51 -3.72
C ILE A 223 24.36 7.39 -4.73
N GLU A 224 24.46 7.72 -6.02
CA GLU A 224 24.75 6.73 -7.06
C GLU A 224 26.12 6.07 -6.86
N ARG A 225 27.14 6.84 -6.48
CA ARG A 225 28.47 6.32 -6.15
C ARG A 225 28.45 5.35 -4.96
N GLN A 226 27.77 5.72 -3.89
CA GLN A 226 27.64 4.88 -2.69
C GLN A 226 26.81 3.62 -2.96
N LEU A 227 25.72 3.74 -3.72
CA LEU A 227 24.91 2.61 -4.13
C LEU A 227 25.68 1.64 -5.03
N SER A 228 26.52 2.18 -5.93
CA SER A 228 27.41 1.37 -6.78
C SER A 228 28.44 0.62 -5.94
N ALA A 229 29.11 1.29 -5.00
CA ALA A 229 30.05 0.67 -4.09
C ALA A 229 29.40 -0.44 -3.26
N TYR A 230 28.19 -0.18 -2.73
CA TYR A 230 27.40 -1.18 -2.03
C TYR A 230 27.08 -2.39 -2.92
N SER A 231 26.58 -2.17 -4.14
CA SER A 231 26.23 -3.27 -5.05
C SER A 231 27.42 -4.16 -5.42
N GLN A 232 28.61 -3.57 -5.54
CA GLN A 232 29.85 -4.29 -5.80
C GLN A 232 30.35 -5.08 -4.59
N GLN A 233 30.09 -4.61 -3.36
CA GLN A 233 30.50 -5.29 -2.13
C GLN A 233 29.51 -6.40 -1.74
N ALA A 234 28.22 -6.09 -1.77
CA ALA A 234 27.15 -7.00 -1.32
C ALA A 234 26.85 -8.09 -2.36
N THR A 235 27.04 -7.80 -3.66
CA THR A 235 26.74 -8.74 -4.75
C THR A 235 27.78 -8.70 -5.88
N PRO A 236 29.06 -9.01 -5.59
CA PRO A 236 30.19 -8.76 -6.52
C PRO A 236 30.10 -9.47 -7.88
N SER A 237 29.24 -10.47 -8.03
CA SER A 237 28.99 -11.22 -9.27
C SER A 237 27.65 -10.92 -9.94
N ASP A 238 26.71 -10.30 -9.23
CA ASP A 238 25.31 -10.26 -9.66
C ASP A 238 24.90 -8.90 -10.22
N ILE A 239 25.65 -7.83 -9.92
CA ILE A 239 25.37 -6.49 -10.44
C ILE A 239 26.62 -5.94 -11.14
N GLY A 240 26.48 -5.66 -12.44
CA GLY A 240 27.52 -5.00 -13.24
C GLY A 240 27.49 -3.48 -13.16
N SER A 241 26.32 -2.88 -12.95
CA SER A 241 26.16 -1.43 -12.76
C SER A 241 24.81 -1.11 -12.12
N VAL A 242 24.72 0.04 -11.45
CA VAL A 242 23.47 0.59 -10.89
C VAL A 242 23.43 2.10 -11.13
N ARG A 243 22.24 2.62 -11.44
CA ARG A 243 21.98 4.03 -11.72
C ARG A 243 20.69 4.46 -11.03
N VAL A 244 20.67 5.69 -10.53
CA VAL A 244 19.47 6.28 -9.92
C VAL A 244 18.78 7.18 -10.94
N LEU A 245 17.53 6.87 -11.26
CA LEU A 245 16.67 7.64 -12.16
C LEU A 245 15.68 8.52 -11.36
N PRO A 246 15.10 9.55 -11.99
CA PRO A 246 14.10 10.41 -11.33
C PRO A 246 12.90 9.65 -10.76
N GLY A 247 12.42 10.09 -9.60
CA GLY A 247 11.24 9.54 -8.93
C GLY A 247 11.50 8.18 -8.28
N ASP A 248 12.66 7.98 -7.66
CA ASP A 248 13.02 6.77 -6.91
C ASP A 248 12.98 5.49 -7.75
N VAL A 249 13.43 5.62 -8.99
CA VAL A 249 13.63 4.49 -9.89
C VAL A 249 15.10 4.10 -9.89
N LEU A 250 15.37 2.81 -9.80
CA LEU A 250 16.70 2.25 -9.99
C LEU A 250 16.77 1.54 -11.33
N GLU A 251 17.89 1.67 -12.01
CA GLU A 251 18.25 0.85 -13.16
C GLU A 251 19.52 0.09 -12.81
N TYR A 252 19.54 -1.22 -13.02
CA TYR A 252 20.74 -2.01 -12.78
C TYR A 252 20.90 -3.10 -13.82
N VAL A 253 22.14 -3.54 -14.01
CA VAL A 253 22.50 -4.59 -14.96
C VAL A 253 22.96 -5.82 -14.18
N ARG A 254 22.42 -6.99 -14.53
CA ARG A 254 22.83 -8.27 -13.94
C ARG A 254 23.07 -9.33 -15.02
N PRO A 255 23.81 -10.41 -14.72
CA PRO A 255 23.87 -11.56 -15.61
C PRO A 255 22.47 -12.09 -15.95
N ALA A 256 22.27 -12.40 -17.23
CA ALA A 256 21.04 -13.00 -17.71
C ALA A 256 20.99 -14.48 -17.34
N ARG A 257 19.84 -14.95 -16.88
CA ARG A 257 19.57 -16.39 -16.75
C ARG A 257 19.15 -16.94 -18.10
N PHE A 258 19.42 -18.21 -18.35
CA PHE A 258 19.08 -18.86 -19.63
C PHE A 258 17.60 -18.68 -20.01
N MET A 259 16.69 -18.79 -19.04
CA MET A 259 15.24 -18.63 -19.21
C MET A 259 14.79 -17.19 -19.54
N GLU A 260 15.69 -16.20 -19.48
CA GLU A 260 15.40 -14.78 -19.72
C GLU A 260 15.89 -14.31 -21.08
N LEU A 261 16.61 -15.17 -21.82
CA LEU A 261 17.15 -14.82 -23.12
C LEU A 261 16.05 -14.90 -24.17
N PRO A 262 15.79 -13.83 -24.93
CA PRO A 262 14.81 -13.86 -25.99
C PRO A 262 15.29 -14.74 -27.14
N GLU A 263 14.35 -15.29 -27.90
CA GLU A 263 14.66 -15.98 -29.15
C GLU A 263 15.37 -15.04 -30.12
N LEU A 264 16.43 -15.57 -30.74
CA LEU A 264 17.22 -14.84 -31.73
C LEU A 264 16.80 -15.27 -33.13
N SER A 265 16.78 -14.30 -34.06
CA SER A 265 16.67 -14.63 -35.47
C SER A 265 17.99 -15.25 -35.95
N PRO A 266 18.01 -16.04 -37.04
CA PRO A 266 19.26 -16.60 -37.57
C PRO A 266 20.33 -15.54 -37.87
N LYS A 267 19.90 -14.33 -38.25
CA LYS A 267 20.80 -13.18 -38.44
C LYS A 267 21.40 -12.71 -37.11
N ASP A 268 20.62 -12.63 -36.05
CA ASP A 268 21.10 -12.23 -34.73
C ASP A 268 22.00 -13.30 -34.11
N GLU A 269 21.68 -14.58 -34.29
CA GLU A 269 22.54 -15.70 -33.87
C GLU A 269 23.95 -15.59 -34.46
N SER A 270 24.05 -15.28 -35.76
CA SER A 270 25.35 -15.10 -36.42
C SER A 270 26.18 -13.95 -35.83
N ARG A 271 25.54 -12.95 -35.22
CA ARG A 271 26.22 -11.80 -34.57
C ARG A 271 26.73 -12.12 -33.18
N VAL A 272 26.16 -13.15 -32.54
CA VAL A 272 26.49 -13.54 -31.16
C VAL A 272 27.24 -14.88 -31.10
N VAL A 273 27.79 -15.38 -32.22
CA VAL A 273 28.55 -16.64 -32.25
C VAL A 273 29.71 -16.68 -31.25
N ASN A 274 30.35 -15.53 -31.02
CA ASN A 274 31.45 -15.38 -30.05
C ASN A 274 30.98 -14.84 -28.69
N MET A 275 29.68 -14.91 -28.40
CA MET A 275 29.11 -14.57 -27.09
C MET A 275 29.75 -15.40 -26.00
N ARG A 276 29.99 -14.74 -24.87
CA ARG A 276 30.51 -15.36 -23.65
C ARG A 276 29.64 -15.05 -22.45
N ARG A 277 28.99 -13.88 -22.47
CA ARG A 277 28.09 -13.43 -21.41
C ARG A 277 26.87 -12.76 -22.01
N ALA A 278 25.76 -12.86 -21.29
CA ALA A 278 24.60 -12.02 -21.52
C ALA A 278 24.20 -11.33 -20.22
N SER A 279 23.69 -10.11 -20.33
CA SER A 279 23.24 -9.31 -19.20
C SER A 279 21.89 -8.69 -19.47
N VAL A 280 21.06 -8.60 -18.44
CA VAL A 280 19.74 -7.95 -18.50
C VAL A 280 19.82 -6.62 -17.75
N THR A 281 19.31 -5.57 -18.40
CA THR A 281 19.03 -4.29 -17.74
C THR A 281 17.64 -4.34 -17.12
N ILE A 282 17.53 -4.10 -15.82
CA ILE A 282 16.27 -4.08 -15.07
C ILE A 282 16.02 -2.65 -14.58
N ARG A 283 14.77 -2.17 -14.69
CA ARG A 283 14.31 -0.98 -13.95
C ARG A 283 13.37 -1.37 -12.83
N VAL A 284 13.53 -0.75 -11.68
CA VAL A 284 12.71 -0.95 -10.49
C VAL A 284 12.15 0.39 -10.03
N ASP A 285 10.84 0.48 -9.86
CA ASP A 285 10.21 1.60 -9.16
C ASP A 285 10.16 1.28 -7.67
N CYS A 286 10.94 1.98 -6.84
CA CYS A 286 11.07 1.61 -5.42
C CYS A 286 9.78 1.84 -4.61
N ALA A 287 8.89 2.71 -5.09
CA ALA A 287 7.60 2.98 -4.46
C ALA A 287 6.62 1.81 -4.62
N SER A 288 6.55 1.20 -5.80
CA SER A 288 5.74 0.01 -6.05
C SER A 288 6.49 -1.28 -5.71
N GLY A 289 7.76 -1.39 -6.08
CA GLY A 289 8.47 -2.67 -6.13
C GLY A 289 8.24 -3.44 -7.42
N LEU A 290 7.68 -2.77 -8.44
CA LEU A 290 7.67 -3.30 -9.80
C LEU A 290 9.07 -3.27 -10.38
N ALA A 291 9.56 -4.44 -10.79
CA ALA A 291 10.82 -4.62 -11.50
C ALA A 291 10.55 -5.13 -12.92
N LEU A 292 11.02 -4.45 -13.95
CA LEU A 292 10.83 -4.84 -15.34
C LEU A 292 12.16 -4.93 -16.10
N PRO A 293 12.36 -5.98 -16.92
CA PRO A 293 13.47 -6.03 -17.85
C PRO A 293 13.26 -5.01 -18.98
N MET A 294 14.33 -4.30 -19.33
CA MET A 294 14.34 -3.26 -20.35
C MET A 294 15.05 -3.72 -21.63
N SER A 295 16.16 -4.44 -21.47
CA SER A 295 16.96 -4.96 -22.58
C SER A 295 17.82 -6.14 -22.14
N VAL A 296 18.26 -6.92 -23.13
CA VAL A 296 19.30 -7.94 -23.00
C VAL A 296 20.46 -7.55 -23.90
N ASP A 297 21.67 -7.54 -23.33
CA ASP A 297 22.92 -7.32 -24.05
C ASP A 297 23.72 -8.62 -24.10
N TRP A 298 24.21 -8.99 -25.27
CA TRP A 298 25.17 -10.09 -25.48
C TRP A 298 26.57 -9.51 -25.65
N ARG A 299 27.54 -10.05 -24.92
CA ARG A 299 28.91 -9.54 -24.87
C ARG A 299 29.94 -10.64 -25.13
N ASP A 300 31.07 -10.25 -25.70
CA ASP A 300 32.25 -11.11 -25.87
C ASP A 300 33.12 -11.18 -24.60
N ASP A 301 34.27 -11.86 -24.68
CA ASP A 301 35.23 -12.05 -23.58
C ASP A 301 35.80 -10.71 -23.06
N ASP A 302 35.95 -9.72 -23.94
CA ASP A 302 36.45 -8.38 -23.60
C ASP A 302 35.36 -7.45 -23.07
N GLY A 303 34.11 -7.93 -23.00
CA GLY A 303 32.96 -7.18 -22.51
C GLY A 303 32.34 -6.23 -23.54
N LYS A 304 32.74 -6.29 -24.80
CA LYS A 304 32.16 -5.51 -25.89
C LYS A 304 30.77 -6.05 -26.24
N VAL A 305 29.82 -5.13 -26.40
CA VAL A 305 28.44 -5.47 -26.79
C VAL A 305 28.39 -5.89 -28.25
N LEU A 306 27.94 -7.12 -28.50
CA LEU A 306 27.74 -7.72 -29.82
C LEU A 306 26.32 -7.45 -30.35
N LEU A 307 25.35 -7.52 -29.46
CA LEU A 307 23.93 -7.32 -29.73
C LEU A 307 23.25 -6.74 -28.49
N THR A 308 22.32 -5.82 -28.70
CA THR A 308 21.34 -5.39 -27.70
C THR A 308 19.96 -5.66 -28.27
N LYS A 309 19.09 -6.34 -27.52
CA LYS A 309 17.67 -6.52 -27.83
C LYS A 309 16.85 -5.83 -26.75
N PRO A 310 15.94 -4.90 -27.12
CA PRO A 310 14.97 -4.40 -26.16
C PRO A 310 14.02 -5.53 -25.75
N THR A 311 13.58 -5.51 -24.50
CA THR A 311 12.52 -6.41 -24.01
C THR A 311 11.25 -6.17 -24.82
N SER A 312 10.60 -7.24 -25.26
CA SER A 312 9.35 -7.14 -26.01
C SER A 312 8.23 -6.60 -25.11
N VAL A 313 7.23 -5.95 -25.70
CA VAL A 313 6.04 -5.50 -24.95
C VAL A 313 5.31 -6.68 -24.31
N ILE A 314 5.32 -7.84 -24.95
CA ILE A 314 4.69 -9.06 -24.45
C ILE A 314 5.41 -9.49 -23.17
N ASP A 315 6.74 -9.61 -23.19
CA ASP A 315 7.52 -10.02 -22.02
C ASP A 315 7.39 -9.01 -20.87
N ALA A 316 7.44 -7.72 -21.19
CA ALA A 316 7.22 -6.65 -20.21
C ALA A 316 5.81 -6.75 -19.59
N THR A 317 4.80 -7.07 -20.40
CA THR A 317 3.41 -7.23 -19.95
C THR A 317 3.25 -8.46 -19.06
N THR A 318 3.82 -9.60 -19.47
CA THR A 318 3.83 -10.84 -18.67
C THR A 318 4.51 -10.64 -17.32
N ALA A 319 5.62 -9.88 -17.27
CA ALA A 319 6.29 -9.56 -16.02
C ALA A 319 5.41 -8.71 -15.08
N VAL A 320 4.63 -7.76 -15.62
CA VAL A 320 3.64 -6.99 -14.83
C VAL A 320 2.49 -7.87 -14.36
N GLN A 321 1.98 -8.74 -15.22
CA GLN A 321 0.91 -9.69 -14.88
C GLN A 321 1.37 -10.60 -13.74
N HIS A 322 2.55 -11.21 -13.82
CA HIS A 322 3.10 -12.00 -12.71
C HIS A 322 3.32 -11.19 -11.43
N ALA A 323 3.64 -9.90 -11.52
CA ALA A 323 3.75 -9.04 -10.35
C ALA A 323 2.38 -8.73 -9.71
N GLY A 324 1.30 -8.68 -10.50
CA GLY A 324 -0.08 -8.46 -10.05
C GLY A 324 -0.84 -9.74 -9.64
N ASP A 325 -0.56 -10.85 -10.33
CA ASP A 325 -1.23 -12.16 -10.25
C ASP A 325 -0.56 -13.11 -9.26
N ALA A 326 0.42 -12.67 -8.47
CA ALA A 326 0.99 -13.47 -7.40
C ALA A 326 -0.08 -13.68 -6.30
N ASP A 327 -1.09 -14.47 -6.62
CA ASP A 327 -2.32 -14.69 -5.91
C ASP A 327 -2.24 -16.05 -5.23
N SER A 328 -1.28 -16.21 -4.32
CA SER A 328 -1.32 -17.24 -3.27
C SER A 328 -0.09 -17.10 -2.37
N ARG A 329 -0.31 -16.68 -1.13
CA ARG A 329 0.60 -16.86 0.04
C ARG A 329 1.88 -16.01 0.10
N ASP A 330 2.51 -15.63 -1.01
CA ASP A 330 3.85 -15.01 -0.99
C ASP A 330 3.95 -13.60 -1.62
N SER A 331 2.86 -13.01 -2.13
CA SER A 331 2.91 -11.64 -2.68
C SER A 331 2.63 -10.57 -1.62
N THR A 332 3.72 -9.91 -1.26
CA THR A 332 3.92 -8.94 -0.18
C THR A 332 3.75 -7.51 -0.66
N TRP A 333 2.64 -7.18 -1.34
CA TRP A 333 2.35 -5.79 -1.71
C TRP A 333 1.90 -5.01 -0.47
N ASP A 334 2.89 -4.58 0.31
CA ASP A 334 2.68 -3.72 1.47
C ASP A 334 2.90 -2.25 1.07
N LEU A 335 1.84 -1.46 1.04
CA LEU A 335 1.85 0.00 0.79
C LEU A 335 2.81 0.77 1.69
N ARG A 336 3.13 0.23 2.87
CA ARG A 336 4.16 0.78 3.75
C ARG A 336 5.53 0.63 3.07
N TRP A 337 5.84 -0.56 2.57
CA TRP A 337 7.23 -0.87 2.20
C TRP A 337 7.48 -0.81 0.70
N GLY A 338 6.49 -1.03 -0.17
CA GLY A 338 6.69 -1.15 -1.61
C GLY A 338 7.75 -2.21 -1.93
N ALA A 339 8.75 -1.87 -2.74
CA ALA A 339 9.90 -2.75 -3.01
C ALA A 339 10.70 -3.10 -1.74
N ARG A 340 10.71 -2.19 -0.75
CA ARG A 340 11.64 -2.18 0.38
C ARG A 340 11.40 -3.33 1.34
N GLY A 341 10.21 -3.92 1.38
CA GLY A 341 9.88 -5.04 2.26
C GLY A 341 10.32 -6.40 1.74
N LYS A 342 10.85 -6.48 0.50
CA LYS A 342 11.18 -7.77 -0.12
C LYS A 342 12.63 -8.16 0.15
N ALA A 343 12.88 -9.39 0.57
CA ALA A 343 14.22 -10.01 0.63
C ALA A 343 14.75 -10.38 -0.79
N THR A 344 14.57 -9.47 -1.75
CA THR A 344 15.04 -9.61 -3.13
C THR A 344 16.11 -8.57 -3.39
N LEU A 345 16.97 -8.82 -4.38
CA LEU A 345 17.99 -7.86 -4.81
C LEU A 345 17.40 -6.47 -5.11
N ALA A 346 16.29 -6.41 -5.86
CA ALA A 346 15.58 -5.17 -6.15
C ALA A 346 15.11 -4.46 -4.87
N GLY A 347 14.57 -5.23 -3.91
CA GLY A 347 14.16 -4.70 -2.61
C GLY A 347 15.32 -4.14 -1.80
N GLN A 348 16.46 -4.86 -1.74
CA GLN A 348 17.67 -4.43 -1.04
C GLN A 348 18.28 -3.16 -1.65
N LEU A 349 18.33 -3.07 -2.97
CA LEU A 349 18.78 -1.84 -3.65
C LEU A 349 17.86 -0.66 -3.34
N CYS A 350 16.54 -0.87 -3.34
CA CYS A 350 15.57 0.17 -2.99
C CYS A 350 15.63 0.59 -1.52
N ARG A 351 15.91 -0.35 -0.61
CA ARG A 351 16.22 -0.05 0.80
C ARG A 351 17.49 0.79 0.89
N THR A 352 18.57 0.37 0.23
CA THR A 352 19.84 1.09 0.29
C THR A 352 19.72 2.50 -0.29
N LEU A 353 19.00 2.67 -1.40
CA LEU A 353 18.73 4.00 -1.97
C LEU A 353 18.05 4.92 -0.96
N THR A 354 17.04 4.40 -0.26
CA THR A 354 16.24 5.20 0.69
C THR A 354 17.12 5.57 1.93
N ARG A 355 18.01 4.68 2.40
CA ARG A 355 19.00 4.95 3.49
C ARG A 355 19.95 6.05 3.13
N LEU A 356 20.53 5.94 1.94
CA LEU A 356 21.46 6.93 1.43
C LEU A 356 20.79 8.30 1.27
N LYS A 357 19.51 8.33 0.85
CA LYS A 357 18.72 9.58 0.79
C LYS A 357 18.42 10.17 2.17
N ALA A 358 18.32 9.34 3.20
CA ALA A 358 18.17 9.74 4.59
C ALA A 358 19.51 10.07 5.29
N ASN A 359 20.64 10.09 4.57
CA ASN A 359 22.00 10.22 5.12
C ASN A 359 22.36 9.13 6.16
N ALA A 360 21.76 7.95 6.04
CA ALA A 360 22.10 6.78 6.81
C ALA A 360 23.12 5.90 6.07
N ALA A 361 23.85 5.06 6.82
CA ALA A 361 24.72 4.04 6.25
C ALA A 361 23.90 3.11 5.31
N PRO A 362 24.50 2.49 4.29
CA PRO A 362 23.85 1.45 3.48
C PRO A 362 23.20 0.36 4.34
N ALA A 363 22.28 -0.42 3.78
CA ALA A 363 21.77 -1.58 4.51
C ALA A 363 22.93 -2.58 4.70
N ASP A 364 23.03 -3.23 5.87
CA ASP A 364 23.90 -4.39 6.03
C ASP A 364 23.35 -5.56 5.20
N THR A 365 24.04 -6.71 5.23
CA THR A 365 23.77 -7.88 4.37
C THR A 365 22.27 -8.19 4.16
N PRO A 366 21.90 -8.80 3.00
CA PRO A 366 20.56 -9.16 2.53
C PRO A 366 19.41 -9.50 3.50
N ASP A 367 19.71 -9.87 4.75
CA ASP A 367 18.87 -10.50 5.76
C ASP A 367 18.44 -9.58 6.91
N ASP A 368 18.88 -8.32 6.95
CA ASP A 368 18.49 -7.43 8.06
C ASP A 368 17.01 -7.03 8.01
N ASP A 369 16.27 -7.47 9.03
CA ASP A 369 14.85 -7.21 9.24
C ASP A 369 14.59 -5.71 9.51
N ALA A 370 14.30 -4.97 8.44
CA ALA A 370 13.95 -3.54 8.50
C ALA A 370 12.73 -3.23 9.38
N GLN A 371 11.82 -4.20 9.55
CA GLN A 371 10.70 -4.08 10.50
C GLN A 371 11.17 -4.13 11.96
N ALA A 372 12.19 -4.93 12.29
CA ALA A 372 12.75 -4.98 13.64
C ALA A 372 13.39 -3.63 14.05
N ALA A 373 13.98 -2.90 13.10
CA ALA A 373 14.54 -1.56 13.33
C ALA A 373 13.47 -0.48 13.59
N LEU A 374 12.29 -0.57 12.95
CA LEU A 374 11.16 0.31 13.25
C LEU A 374 10.66 0.05 14.68
N LEU A 375 10.52 -1.23 15.04
CA LEU A 375 10.00 -1.66 16.33
C LEU A 375 10.94 -1.38 17.50
N SER A 376 12.24 -1.38 17.25
CA SER A 376 13.22 -1.00 18.28
C SER A 376 13.20 0.51 18.59
N ARG A 377 12.71 1.35 17.66
CA ARG A 377 12.59 2.81 17.83
C ARG A 377 11.22 3.26 18.35
N LEU A 378 10.16 2.49 18.08
CA LEU A 378 8.80 2.74 18.56
C LEU A 378 8.46 1.83 19.74
N THR A 379 8.99 2.14 20.92
CA THR A 379 8.66 1.43 22.16
C THR A 379 7.38 1.99 22.82
N ALA A 380 6.82 1.24 23.78
CA ALA A 380 5.70 1.72 24.62
C ALA A 380 6.06 3.05 25.28
N GLU A 381 7.27 3.13 25.83
CA GLU A 381 7.76 4.31 26.55
C GLU A 381 7.87 5.52 25.62
N ARG A 382 8.28 5.32 24.36
CA ARG A 382 8.35 6.41 23.39
C ARG A 382 6.95 6.88 22.99
N LEU A 383 6.01 5.96 22.73
CA LEU A 383 4.63 6.31 22.41
C LEU A 383 3.94 7.01 23.59
N ALA A 384 4.21 6.57 24.82
CA ALA A 384 3.66 7.15 26.04
C ALA A 384 4.16 8.58 26.33
N GLN A 385 5.21 9.05 25.66
CA GLN A 385 5.65 10.45 25.73
C GLN A 385 4.72 11.39 24.95
N GLU A 386 3.94 10.85 24.01
CA GLU A 386 2.97 11.63 23.25
C GLU A 386 1.65 11.72 24.04
N SER A 387 1.05 12.92 24.06
CA SER A 387 -0.12 13.21 24.90
C SER A 387 -1.47 13.02 24.18
N THR A 388 -1.46 12.84 22.86
CA THR A 388 -2.68 12.70 22.05
C THR A 388 -2.58 11.55 21.05
N PRO A 389 -3.71 10.95 20.63
CA PRO A 389 -3.71 9.85 19.68
C PRO A 389 -3.15 10.26 18.31
N GLU A 390 -3.40 11.51 17.88
CA GLU A 390 -2.82 12.09 16.68
C GLU A 390 -1.29 12.13 16.76
N ALA A 391 -0.75 12.63 17.87
CA ALA A 391 0.69 12.76 18.06
C ALA A 391 1.37 11.38 18.05
N MET A 392 0.75 10.36 18.64
CA MET A 392 1.23 8.98 18.57
C MET A 392 1.27 8.45 17.13
N LEU A 393 0.18 8.59 16.36
CA LEU A 393 0.13 8.16 14.95
C LEU A 393 1.15 8.93 14.09
N LEU A 394 1.30 10.23 14.32
CA LEU A 394 2.29 11.05 13.61
C LEU A 394 3.72 10.72 14.01
N ALA A 395 3.97 10.32 15.26
CA ALA A 395 5.27 9.82 15.71
C ALA A 395 5.61 8.48 15.05
N ILE A 396 4.64 7.57 14.94
CA ILE A 396 4.79 6.33 14.14
C ILE A 396 5.11 6.68 12.70
N ARG A 397 4.38 7.62 12.09
CA ARG A 397 4.63 8.07 10.72
C ARG A 397 6.00 8.70 10.54
N ALA A 398 6.45 9.51 11.51
CA ALA A 398 7.76 10.15 11.48
C ALA A 398 8.87 9.10 11.58
N VAL A 399 8.81 8.21 12.59
CA VAL A 399 9.78 7.12 12.73
C VAL A 399 9.72 6.19 11.53
N TRP A 400 8.53 5.92 10.99
CA TRP A 400 8.40 5.18 9.75
C TRP A 400 9.06 5.92 8.59
N ARG A 401 8.95 7.24 8.44
CA ARG A 401 9.68 7.99 7.41
C ARG A 401 11.19 7.97 7.63
N ASP A 402 11.64 7.99 8.88
CA ASP A 402 13.06 7.98 9.26
C ASP A 402 13.67 6.56 9.28
N SER A 403 12.80 5.53 9.28
CA SER A 403 13.15 4.11 9.29
C SER A 403 12.69 3.39 8.03
N LEU A 404 11.98 4.09 7.14
CA LEU A 404 11.90 3.78 5.72
C LEU A 404 13.35 3.78 5.32
N PRO A 405 13.95 2.58 5.17
CA PRO A 405 15.37 2.39 5.27
C PRO A 405 15.99 3.43 4.39
#